data_AF-A0A6P5RR91-F1
#
_entry.id   AF-A0A6P5RR91-F1
#
_cell.length_a   1.000
_cell.length_b   1.000
_cell.length_c   1.000
_cell.angle_alpha   90.00
_cell.angle_beta   90.00
_cell.angle_gamma   90.00
#
_symmetry.space_group_name_H-M   'P 1'
#
loop_
_entity.id
_entity.type
_entity.pdbx_description
1 polymer ?
#
loop_
_entity_poly.entity_id
_entity_poly.type
_entity_poly.pdbx_seq_one_letter_code
_entity_poly.pdbx_strand_id
1 'polypeptide(L)'
;MNVDYGHRPQQWSRGLCHCGENICKCCITWCLPCITFGQNAEIVDEGRSSCLSHCILYWLLWMIHCQWVYSCVYRQRLRQNFGLPEEPCGDCCVHFFCGPCALCQEHAELKSRGFNPSKGWIGPPTAAPQVPSSMNK
;
A
#
# COMPACT_ATOMS: atom_id res chain seq x y z
N MET A 1 0.48 13.55 31.93
CA MET A 1 1.43 14.13 30.97
C MET A 1 0.84 13.91 29.59
N ASN A 2 0.24 14.94 29.00
CA ASN A 2 -0.31 14.87 27.64
C ASN A 2 0.81 15.24 26.68
N VAL A 3 1.22 14.29 25.83
CA VAL A 3 2.16 14.56 24.75
C VAL A 3 1.34 15.16 23.60
N ASP A 4 1.51 16.46 23.39
CA ASP A 4 0.98 17.19 22.25
C ASP A 4 1.75 16.73 21.00
N TYR A 5 1.19 15.76 20.28
CA TYR A 5 1.64 15.47 18.91
C TYR A 5 1.09 16.58 18.04
N GLY A 6 1.88 17.66 17.90
CA GLY A 6 1.63 18.71 16.92
C GLY A 6 1.21 18.07 15.60
N HIS A 7 0.00 18.40 15.16
CA HIS A 7 -0.71 17.80 14.03
C HIS A 7 0.02 18.13 12.72
N ARG A 8 1.18 17.50 12.47
CA ARG A 8 1.72 17.46 11.10
C ARG A 8 0.83 16.51 10.31
N PRO A 9 0.12 16.99 9.28
CA PRO A 9 -0.59 16.09 8.39
C PRO A 9 0.43 15.09 7.83
N GLN A 10 0.15 13.80 7.99
CA GLN A 10 0.98 12.76 7.40
C GLN A 10 0.90 12.93 5.88
N GLN A 11 2.01 12.73 5.17
CA GLN A 11 2.05 12.87 3.72
C GLN A 11 2.58 11.58 3.10
N TRP A 12 2.21 11.32 1.85
CA TRP A 12 2.80 10.24 1.09
C TRP A 12 4.31 10.44 0.94
N SER A 13 5.09 9.39 1.17
CA SER A 13 6.55 9.42 0.95
C SER A 13 6.95 9.64 -0.51
N ARG A 14 6.05 9.35 -1.46
CA ARG A 14 6.22 9.60 -2.90
C ARG A 14 4.89 10.00 -3.55
N GLY A 15 4.95 10.86 -4.56
CA GLY A 15 3.79 11.14 -5.42
C GLY A 15 3.51 10.00 -6.41
N LEU A 16 2.28 9.92 -6.94
CA LEU A 16 1.86 8.83 -7.85
C LEU A 16 2.65 8.77 -9.15
N CYS A 17 2.96 9.93 -9.75
CA CYS A 17 3.59 10.00 -11.07
C CYS A 17 5.13 9.90 -11.03
N HIS A 18 5.76 9.82 -9.84
CA HIS A 18 7.21 9.63 -9.72
C HIS A 18 7.66 8.18 -10.00
N CYS A 19 6.76 7.31 -10.48
CA CYS A 19 7.09 5.94 -10.86
C CYS A 19 8.05 5.84 -12.07
N GLY A 20 8.17 6.92 -12.86
CA GLY A 20 9.02 7.01 -14.05
C GLY A 20 10.53 7.12 -13.79
N GLU A 21 10.97 7.45 -12.57
CA GLU A 21 12.41 7.55 -12.26
C GLU A 21 13.07 6.18 -12.02
N ASN A 22 12.29 5.10 -11.88
CA ASN A 22 12.76 3.73 -11.74
C ASN A 22 11.94 2.77 -12.63
N ILE A 23 12.09 2.90 -13.95
CA ILE A 23 11.45 2.09 -15.01
C ILE A 23 11.40 0.58 -14.66
N CYS A 24 12.46 0.01 -14.06
CA CYS A 24 12.52 -1.42 -13.75
C CYS A 24 11.48 -1.91 -12.71
N LYS A 25 11.00 -1.07 -11.78
CA LYS A 25 9.94 -1.46 -10.82
C LYS A 25 8.55 -1.29 -11.42
N CYS A 26 8.37 -0.27 -12.24
CA CYS A 26 7.14 -0.07 -13.00
C CYS A 26 6.89 -1.26 -13.94
N CYS A 27 7.94 -1.85 -14.54
CA CYS A 27 7.85 -3.06 -15.36
C CYS A 27 7.47 -4.32 -14.57
N ILE A 28 7.99 -4.54 -13.35
CA ILE A 28 7.63 -5.72 -12.54
C ILE A 28 6.18 -5.63 -12.03
N THR A 29 5.71 -4.45 -11.62
CA THR A 29 4.31 -4.25 -11.22
C THR A 29 3.36 -4.30 -12.42
N TRP A 30 3.83 -3.93 -13.61
CA TRP A 30 3.09 -4.13 -14.87
C TRP A 30 2.99 -5.61 -15.27
N CYS A 31 4.06 -6.37 -15.08
CA CYS A 31 4.08 -7.80 -15.42
C CYS A 31 3.40 -8.69 -14.37
N LEU A 32 3.43 -8.32 -13.07
CA LEU A 32 2.91 -9.11 -11.95
C LEU A 32 2.25 -8.22 -10.87
N PRO A 33 1.14 -7.52 -11.20
CA PRO A 33 0.44 -6.63 -10.26
C PRO A 33 -0.10 -7.38 -9.04
N CYS A 34 -0.52 -8.64 -9.22
CA CYS A 34 -1.05 -9.47 -8.14
C CYS A 34 -0.05 -9.69 -6.99
N ILE A 35 1.25 -9.89 -7.30
CA ILE A 35 2.29 -10.10 -6.29
C ILE A 35 2.54 -8.79 -5.52
N THR A 36 2.67 -7.67 -6.23
CA THR A 36 2.88 -6.37 -5.59
C THR A 36 1.70 -6.03 -4.69
N PHE A 37 0.48 -6.20 -5.20
CA PHE A 37 -0.73 -6.03 -4.41
C PHE A 37 -0.76 -6.97 -3.21
N GLY A 38 -0.51 -8.27 -3.40
CA GLY A 38 -0.58 -9.26 -2.31
C GLY A 38 0.41 -9.00 -1.19
N GLN A 39 1.63 -8.58 -1.53
CA GLN A 39 2.64 -8.14 -0.57
C GLN A 39 2.20 -6.90 0.22
N ASN A 40 1.63 -5.91 -0.47
CA ASN A 40 1.14 -4.71 0.20
C ASN A 40 -0.06 -5.05 1.10
N ALA A 41 -1.00 -5.86 0.59
CA ALA A 41 -2.24 -6.22 1.25
C ALA A 41 -2.00 -7.02 2.54
N GLU A 42 -1.07 -7.97 2.53
CA GLU A 42 -0.70 -8.74 3.73
C GLU A 42 -0.14 -7.84 4.84
N ILE A 43 0.63 -6.80 4.49
CA ILE A 43 1.11 -5.84 5.50
C ILE A 43 -0.04 -4.96 5.99
N VAL A 44 -0.89 -4.49 5.08
CA VAL A 44 -2.02 -3.60 5.39
C VAL A 44 -3.10 -4.30 6.22
N ASP A 45 -3.31 -5.59 6.03
CA ASP A 45 -4.25 -6.39 6.83
C ASP A 45 -3.60 -7.07 8.05
N GLU A 46 -2.34 -6.75 8.35
CA GLU A 46 -1.60 -7.25 9.50
C GLU A 46 -1.50 -8.79 9.52
N GLY A 47 -1.35 -9.40 8.34
CA GLY A 47 -1.21 -10.84 8.17
C GLY A 47 -2.49 -11.63 8.47
N ARG A 48 -3.68 -11.00 8.45
CA ARG A 48 -4.96 -11.72 8.56
C ARG A 48 -5.17 -12.69 7.41
N SER A 49 -4.68 -12.30 6.23
CA SER A 49 -4.65 -13.16 5.04
C SER A 49 -3.22 -13.20 4.50
N SER A 50 -2.81 -14.35 3.98
CA SER A 50 -1.49 -14.48 3.38
C SER A 50 -1.40 -13.71 2.05
N CYS A 51 -0.20 -13.29 1.65
CA CYS A 51 0.05 -12.73 0.31
C CYS A 51 -0.49 -13.64 -0.80
N LEU A 52 -0.37 -14.97 -0.67
CA LEU A 52 -0.92 -15.91 -1.65
C LEU A 52 -2.45 -15.80 -1.76
N SER A 53 -3.15 -15.70 -0.62
CA SER A 53 -4.61 -15.52 -0.59
C SER A 53 -5.03 -14.23 -1.30
N HIS A 54 -4.33 -13.12 -1.04
CA HIS A 54 -4.56 -11.85 -1.72
C HIS A 54 -4.25 -11.94 -3.23
N CYS A 55 -3.16 -12.62 -3.61
CA CYS A 55 -2.80 -12.82 -5.02
C CYS A 55 -3.88 -13.60 -5.78
N ILE A 56 -4.37 -14.71 -5.21
CA ILE A 56 -5.42 -15.53 -5.82
C ILE A 56 -6.70 -14.72 -5.97
N LEU A 57 -7.13 -14.01 -4.92
CA LEU A 57 -8.34 -13.21 -4.98
C LEU A 57 -8.21 -12.05 -5.99
N TYR A 58 -7.06 -11.37 -6.01
CA TYR A 58 -6.78 -10.33 -6.99
C TYR A 58 -6.84 -10.87 -8.42
N TRP A 59 -6.26 -12.05 -8.66
CA TRP A 59 -6.28 -12.70 -9.97
C TRP A 59 -7.70 -13.10 -10.39
N LEU A 60 -8.50 -13.65 -9.47
CA LEU A 60 -9.91 -13.98 -9.75
C LEU A 60 -10.72 -12.72 -10.10
N LEU A 61 -10.49 -11.61 -9.39
CA LEU A 61 -11.15 -10.32 -9.68
C LEU A 61 -10.64 -9.69 -10.98
N TRP A 62 -9.39 -9.94 -11.36
CA TRP A 62 -8.83 -9.52 -12.64
C TRP A 62 -9.56 -10.17 -13.82
N MET A 63 -9.91 -11.46 -13.71
CA MET A 63 -10.64 -12.20 -14.76
C MET A 63 -12.01 -11.57 -15.11
N ILE A 64 -12.60 -10.82 -14.19
CA ILE A 64 -13.86 -10.10 -14.36
C ILE A 64 -13.68 -8.57 -14.41
N HIS A 65 -12.43 -8.08 -14.53
CA HIS A 65 -12.08 -6.66 -14.57
C HIS A 65 -12.50 -5.81 -13.35
N CYS A 66 -12.64 -6.43 -12.17
CA CYS A 66 -13.06 -5.79 -10.92
C CYS A 66 -11.94 -5.68 -9.87
N GLN A 67 -10.69 -6.00 -10.21
CA GLN A 67 -9.53 -5.93 -9.31
C GLN A 67 -9.31 -4.53 -8.70
N TRP A 68 -9.69 -3.48 -9.41
CA TRP A 68 -9.45 -2.09 -9.01
C TRP A 68 -10.26 -1.73 -7.75
N VAL A 69 -11.43 -2.35 -7.57
CA VAL A 69 -12.26 -2.20 -6.35
C VAL A 69 -11.51 -2.75 -5.15
N TYR A 70 -10.92 -3.93 -5.29
CA TYR A 70 -10.16 -4.56 -4.21
C TYR A 70 -8.91 -3.75 -3.86
N SER A 71 -8.23 -3.25 -4.89
CA SER A 71 -7.07 -2.36 -4.75
C SER A 71 -7.43 -1.05 -4.02
N CYS A 72 -8.57 -0.46 -4.39
CA CYS A 72 -9.13 0.74 -3.77
C CYS A 72 -9.38 0.56 -2.26
N VAL A 73 -10.02 -0.55 -1.87
CA VAL A 73 -10.29 -0.86 -0.46
C VAL A 73 -9.00 -0.95 0.36
N TYR A 74 -7.97 -1.60 -0.17
CA TYR A 74 -6.69 -1.74 0.53
C TYR A 74 -5.90 -0.44 0.59
N ARG A 75 -5.95 0.38 -0.45
CA ARG A 75 -5.40 1.74 -0.42
C ARG A 75 -6.08 2.59 0.65
N GLN A 76 -7.40 2.53 0.74
CA GLN A 76 -8.16 3.23 1.78
C GLN A 76 -7.74 2.77 3.18
N ARG A 77 -7.59 1.46 3.40
CA ARG A 77 -7.09 0.91 4.67
C ARG A 77 -5.68 1.39 5.00
N LEU A 78 -4.76 1.35 4.02
CA LEU A 78 -3.41 1.87 4.19
C LEU A 78 -3.42 3.33 4.66
N ARG A 79 -4.26 4.16 4.03
CA ARG A 79 -4.42 5.57 4.39
C ARG A 79 -4.97 5.77 5.78
N GLN A 80 -5.98 4.99 6.16
CA GLN A 80 -6.56 5.01 7.50
C GLN A 80 -5.53 4.60 8.56
N ASN A 81 -4.73 3.57 8.29
CA ASN A 81 -3.68 3.09 9.20
C ASN A 81 -2.59 4.14 9.46
N PHE A 82 -2.28 4.99 8.47
CA PHE A 82 -1.19 5.97 8.54
C PHE A 82 -1.65 7.44 8.52
N GLY A 83 -2.95 7.71 8.54
CA GLY A 83 -3.51 9.07 8.48
C GLY A 83 -3.19 9.85 7.19
N LEU A 84 -3.10 9.18 6.04
CA LEU A 84 -2.65 9.78 4.77
C LEU A 84 -3.76 10.53 4.01
N PRO A 85 -3.44 11.65 3.31
CA PRO A 85 -4.39 12.53 2.62
C PRO A 85 -4.79 11.97 1.26
N GLU A 86 -6.05 12.18 0.84
CA GLU A 86 -6.57 11.72 -0.46
C GLU A 86 -5.88 12.46 -1.60
N GLU A 87 -5.09 11.75 -2.41
CA GLU A 87 -4.34 12.33 -3.52
C GLU A 87 -4.17 11.31 -4.66
N PRO A 88 -4.29 11.74 -5.94
CA PRO A 88 -4.71 13.07 -6.43
C PRO A 88 -6.24 13.19 -6.58
N CYS A 89 -6.95 12.06 -6.50
CA CYS A 89 -8.40 11.88 -6.50
C CYS A 89 -8.70 10.69 -5.58
N GLY A 90 -9.98 10.33 -5.40
CA GLY A 90 -10.39 9.17 -4.61
C GLY A 90 -9.65 7.87 -4.96
N ASP A 91 -9.46 7.00 -3.97
CA ASP A 91 -8.64 5.78 -4.06
C ASP A 91 -9.02 4.88 -5.24
N CYS A 92 -10.31 4.84 -5.58
CA CYS A 92 -10.83 4.05 -6.70
C CYS A 92 -10.50 4.68 -8.06
N CYS A 93 -10.55 6.01 -8.17
CA CYS A 93 -10.12 6.75 -9.36
C CYS A 93 -8.62 6.51 -9.62
N VAL A 94 -7.81 6.56 -8.56
CA VAL A 94 -6.37 6.27 -8.61
C VAL A 94 -6.08 4.88 -9.18
N HIS A 95 -6.74 3.83 -8.64
CA HIS A 95 -6.50 2.46 -9.10
C HIS A 95 -7.08 2.17 -10.48
N PHE A 96 -8.15 2.86 -10.86
CA PHE A 96 -8.74 2.75 -12.19
C PHE A 96 -7.86 3.38 -13.27
N PHE A 97 -7.31 4.58 -13.04
CA PHE A 97 -6.52 5.31 -14.04
C PHE A 97 -5.00 5.05 -13.97
N CYS A 98 -4.44 4.71 -12.80
CA CYS A 98 -2.99 4.51 -12.60
C CYS A 98 -2.70 3.37 -11.60
N GLY A 99 -3.40 2.24 -11.73
CA GLY A 99 -3.26 1.08 -10.83
C GLY A 99 -1.81 0.67 -10.53
N PRO A 100 -0.93 0.47 -11.52
CA PRO A 100 0.46 0.09 -11.27
C PRO A 100 1.25 1.15 -10.48
N CYS A 101 1.01 2.43 -10.77
CA CYS A 101 1.61 3.56 -10.07
C CYS A 101 1.16 3.61 -8.61
N ALA A 102 -0.13 3.39 -8.38
CA ALA A 102 -0.74 3.35 -7.06
C ALA A 102 -0.13 2.22 -6.22
N LEU A 103 -0.01 1.00 -6.78
CA LEU A 103 0.63 -0.13 -6.11
C LEU A 103 2.11 0.15 -5.78
N CYS A 104 2.84 0.82 -6.68
CA CYS A 104 4.23 1.21 -6.44
C CYS A 104 4.34 2.25 -5.32
N GLN A 105 3.44 3.25 -5.30
CA GLN A 105 3.38 4.26 -4.25
C GLN A 105 3.10 3.62 -2.89
N GLU A 106 2.11 2.73 -2.82
CA GLU A 106 1.75 1.99 -1.60
C GLU A 106 2.92 1.14 -1.09
N HIS A 107 3.60 0.42 -2.00
CA HIS A 107 4.76 -0.39 -1.65
C HIS A 107 5.94 0.46 -1.14
N ALA A 108 6.15 1.62 -1.75
CA ALA A 108 7.16 2.57 -1.31
C ALA A 108 6.81 3.18 0.05
N GLU A 109 5.54 3.46 0.30
CA GLU A 109 5.04 3.96 1.58
C GLU A 109 5.26 2.92 2.69
N LEU A 110 4.92 1.66 2.45
CA LEU A 110 5.18 0.61 3.43
C LEU A 110 6.68 0.50 3.74
N LYS A 111 7.55 0.61 2.73
CA LYS A 111 9.01 0.62 2.93
C LYS A 111 9.51 1.84 3.70
N SER A 112 8.99 3.03 3.41
CA SER A 112 9.39 4.26 4.12
C SER A 112 8.96 4.23 5.59
N ARG A 113 7.88 3.52 5.89
CA ARG A 113 7.38 3.24 7.24
C ARG A 113 8.07 2.05 7.90
N GLY A 114 9.17 1.51 7.34
CA GLY A 114 9.97 0.45 7.97
C GLY A 114 9.48 -0.99 7.73
N PHE A 115 8.40 -1.20 6.97
CA PHE A 115 7.96 -2.53 6.60
C PHE A 115 8.80 -3.10 5.44
N ASN A 116 8.84 -4.42 5.33
CA ASN A 116 9.41 -5.10 4.18
C ASN A 116 8.33 -5.96 3.51
N PRO A 117 7.54 -5.40 2.56
CA PRO A 117 6.41 -6.11 1.95
C PRO A 117 6.82 -7.43 1.28
N SER A 118 8.06 -7.54 0.79
CA SER A 118 8.57 -8.77 0.18
C SER A 118 8.82 -9.91 1.17
N LYS A 119 8.95 -9.60 2.47
CA LYS A 119 9.06 -10.60 3.54
C LYS A 119 7.71 -10.99 4.16
N GLY A 120 6.64 -10.27 3.82
CA GLY A 120 5.34 -10.44 4.46
C GLY A 120 5.29 -9.85 5.88
N TRP A 121 4.19 -10.12 6.58
CA TRP A 121 3.95 -9.63 7.93
C TRP A 121 4.70 -10.46 8.97
N ILE A 122 5.47 -9.81 9.85
CA ILE A 122 6.34 -10.46 10.85
C ILE A 122 5.79 -10.27 12.29
N GLY A 123 4.70 -9.52 12.46
CA GLY A 123 4.04 -9.33 13.75
C GLY A 123 3.05 -10.43 14.09
N PRO A 124 2.55 -10.50 15.34
CA PRO A 124 1.35 -11.27 15.62
C PRO A 124 0.18 -10.69 14.80
N PRO A 125 -0.70 -11.53 14.21
CA PRO A 125 -1.92 -11.02 13.60
C PRO A 125 -2.71 -10.28 14.69
N THR A 126 -3.22 -9.07 14.41
CA THR A 126 -3.93 -8.16 15.34
C THR A 126 -3.09 -7.13 16.13
N ALA A 127 -1.81 -6.89 15.81
CA ALA A 127 -1.09 -5.78 16.44
C ALA A 127 -1.57 -4.43 15.88
N ALA A 128 -2.01 -3.52 16.75
CA ALA A 128 -2.38 -2.15 16.38
C ALA A 128 -1.27 -1.47 15.56
N PRO A 129 -1.60 -0.55 14.61
CA PRO A 129 -0.63 0.08 13.73
C PRO A 129 0.58 0.62 14.49
N GLN A 130 1.69 -0.10 14.44
CA GLN A 130 2.97 0.36 14.94
C GLN A 130 3.50 1.30 13.87
N VAL A 131 3.17 2.59 13.93
CA VAL A 131 3.92 3.60 13.17
C VAL A 131 5.31 3.61 13.79
N PRO A 132 6.37 3.13 13.12
CA PRO A 132 7.69 3.25 13.71
C PRO A 132 7.96 4.73 13.84
N SER A 133 8.29 5.18 15.06
CA SER A 133 8.73 6.55 15.30
C SER A 133 9.84 6.84 14.30
N SER A 134 9.56 7.75 13.37
CA SER A 134 10.47 8.11 12.29
C SER A 134 11.86 8.32 12.88
N MET A 135 12.80 7.46 12.50
CA MET A 135 14.21 7.69 12.76
C MET A 135 14.57 8.95 11.99
N ASN A 136 14.92 10.00 12.72
CA ASN A 136 15.46 11.25 12.20
C ASN A 136 16.45 10.98 11.06
N LYS A 137 16.19 11.57 9.90
CA LYS A 137 17.25 11.98 8.99
C LYS A 137 16.82 13.21 8.21
#